data_AF-A0A7J6CNI3-F1
#
_entry.id   AF-A0A7J6CNI3-F1
#
_cell.length_a   1.000
_cell.length_b   1.000
_cell.length_c   1.000
_cell.angle_alpha   90.00
_cell.angle_beta   90.00
_cell.angle_gamma   90.00
#
_symmetry.space_group_name_H-M   'P 1'
#
loop_
_entity.id
_entity.type
_entity.pdbx_description
1 polymer ?
#
loop_
_entity_poly.entity_id
_entity_poly.type
_entity_poly.pdbx_seq_one_letter_code
_entity_poly.pdbx_strand_id
1 'polypeptide(L)'
;MKRIKCYENSYQPLDEELDRDLSFIKIIDVGRRYLVNRVQDHIQSRIVYYLMNIHITPRSIYLCRHGESDLNIKGRIGGDSGLSARGKEFAKALGQFIQSQNIHDLKVWTSQMKRTIQTAEAVGVPYEQWKALNEIDAGVCEELMYEEIQQKYPLEFALRDQDKYRYRYPKGESYEDLVQRLEPVIMELERQENVLVICHQAVMRCLLAYFLDKTAEELPYLKCPLHAVLKLTPVAYGCKVESVCLNVDAVNTHRDRPSNVDVSRLPEEALLTVPDHH
;
A
#
# COMPACT_ATOMS: atom_id res chain seq x y z
N MET A 1 14.20 22.00 -30.52
CA MET A 1 13.19 21.89 -31.58
C MET A 1 13.67 21.24 -32.89
N LYS A 2 14.94 21.37 -33.32
CA LYS A 2 15.42 20.74 -34.57
C LYS A 2 15.21 19.21 -34.63
N ARG A 3 15.41 18.50 -33.50
CA ARG A 3 15.23 17.05 -33.41
C ARG A 3 13.79 16.60 -33.73
N ILE A 4 12.78 17.27 -33.17
CA ILE A 4 11.36 16.91 -33.39
C ILE A 4 10.98 17.09 -34.86
N LYS A 5 11.38 18.21 -35.48
CA LYS A 5 11.14 18.48 -36.90
C LYS A 5 11.69 17.41 -37.85
N CYS A 6 12.79 16.75 -37.49
CA CYS A 6 13.32 15.65 -38.29
C CYS A 6 12.36 14.45 -38.35
N TYR A 7 11.61 14.17 -37.28
CA TYR A 7 10.63 13.07 -37.24
C TYR A 7 9.30 13.45 -37.87
N GLU A 8 8.90 14.73 -37.84
CA GLU A 8 7.63 15.21 -38.42
C GLU A 8 7.49 14.87 -39.91
N ASN A 9 8.58 14.90 -40.68
CA ASN A 9 8.54 14.66 -42.13
C ASN A 9 8.22 13.21 -42.51
N SER A 10 8.47 12.24 -41.62
CA SER A 10 8.28 10.81 -41.89
C SER A 10 7.31 10.14 -40.93
N TYR A 11 6.79 10.86 -39.94
CA TYR A 11 5.86 10.31 -38.97
C TYR A 11 4.49 10.08 -39.61
N GLN A 12 4.06 8.83 -39.60
CA GLN A 12 2.72 8.40 -40.01
C GLN A 12 2.00 7.93 -38.75
N PRO A 13 1.00 8.70 -38.25
CA PRO A 13 0.15 8.23 -37.16
C PRO A 13 -0.59 6.95 -37.59
N LEU A 14 -0.90 6.08 -36.64
CA LEU A 14 -1.84 4.98 -36.88
C LEU A 14 -3.13 5.53 -37.49
N ASP A 15 -3.74 4.81 -38.42
CA ASP A 15 -4.94 5.23 -39.14
C ASP A 15 -6.11 4.26 -38.90
N GLU A 16 -7.33 4.77 -38.84
CA GLU A 16 -8.52 3.95 -38.51
C GLU A 16 -8.94 3.01 -39.64
N GLU A 17 -8.62 3.36 -40.89
CA GLU A 17 -8.97 2.56 -42.07
C GLU A 17 -7.80 1.67 -42.49
N LEU A 18 -6.59 2.25 -42.60
CA LEU A 18 -5.40 1.51 -43.06
C LEU A 18 -4.90 0.51 -42.01
N ASP A 19 -4.95 0.88 -40.73
CA ASP A 19 -4.48 0.05 -39.61
C ASP A 19 -5.64 -0.60 -38.84
N ARG A 20 -6.83 -0.68 -39.45
CA ARG A 20 -8.06 -1.21 -38.82
C ARG A 20 -7.87 -2.60 -38.22
N ASP A 21 -6.94 -3.38 -38.77
CA ASP A 21 -6.70 -4.75 -38.36
C ASP A 21 -5.73 -4.89 -37.18
N LEU A 22 -5.06 -3.81 -36.77
CA LEU A 22 -4.12 -3.77 -35.64
C LEU A 22 -4.83 -3.48 -34.31
N SER A 23 -4.24 -3.97 -33.21
CA SER A 23 -4.69 -3.69 -31.85
C SER A 23 -3.88 -2.55 -31.25
N PHE A 24 -4.52 -1.42 -30.91
CA PHE A 24 -3.80 -0.24 -30.42
C PHE A 24 -4.65 0.68 -29.54
N ILE A 25 -3.98 1.58 -28.83
CA ILE A 25 -4.55 2.73 -28.15
C ILE A 25 -3.79 4.01 -28.54
N LYS A 26 -4.51 5.06 -28.98
CA LYS A 26 -3.96 6.41 -29.12
C LYS A 26 -4.37 7.24 -27.91
N ILE A 27 -3.40 7.86 -27.27
CA ILE A 27 -3.60 8.79 -26.15
C ILE A 27 -3.38 10.20 -26.67
N ILE A 28 -4.42 11.03 -26.65
CA ILE A 28 -4.43 12.36 -27.26
C ILE A 28 -4.58 13.42 -26.17
N ASP A 29 -3.81 14.50 -26.31
CA ASP A 29 -3.79 15.64 -25.38
C ASP A 29 -3.62 15.21 -23.91
N VAL A 30 -2.65 14.32 -23.67
CA VAL A 30 -2.28 13.86 -22.31
C VAL A 30 -3.49 13.20 -21.59
N GLY A 31 -4.21 12.34 -22.31
CA GLY A 31 -5.31 11.56 -21.73
C GLY A 31 -6.67 12.26 -21.73
N ARG A 32 -6.83 13.39 -22.42
CA ARG A 32 -8.16 14.01 -22.60
C ARG A 32 -9.04 13.20 -23.56
N ARG A 33 -8.42 12.52 -24.52
CA ARG A 33 -9.11 11.70 -25.52
C ARG A 33 -8.35 10.42 -25.80
N TYR A 34 -9.09 9.35 -26.06
CA TYR A 34 -8.55 8.04 -26.38
C TYR A 34 -9.22 7.49 -27.64
N LEU A 35 -8.45 6.80 -28.47
CA LEU A 35 -8.96 5.95 -29.55
C LEU A 35 -8.40 4.54 -29.32
N VAL A 36 -9.28 3.56 -29.12
CA VAL A 36 -8.91 2.17 -28.87
C VAL A 36 -9.44 1.31 -30.01
N ASN A 37 -8.58 0.49 -30.61
CA ASN A 37 -8.96 -0.41 -31.69
C ASN A 37 -8.62 -1.87 -31.34
N ARG A 38 -9.55 -2.78 -31.67
CA ARG A 38 -9.41 -4.25 -31.58
C ARG A 38 -8.71 -4.78 -30.32
N VAL A 39 -9.27 -4.54 -29.14
CA VAL A 39 -8.83 -5.24 -27.91
C VAL A 39 -9.15 -6.73 -28.03
N GLN A 40 -8.13 -7.58 -28.01
CA GLN A 40 -8.25 -9.02 -28.35
C GLN A 40 -8.45 -9.91 -27.13
N ASP A 41 -7.89 -9.53 -25.99
CA ASP A 41 -7.80 -10.40 -24.82
C ASP A 41 -7.93 -9.62 -23.50
N HIS A 42 -7.88 -10.37 -22.40
CA HIS A 42 -8.01 -9.82 -21.06
C HIS A 42 -6.87 -8.85 -20.73
N ILE A 43 -5.61 -9.17 -21.07
CA ILE A 43 -4.46 -8.33 -20.72
C ILE A 43 -4.50 -7.01 -21.47
N GLN A 44 -4.85 -7.01 -22.76
CA GLN A 44 -5.05 -5.78 -23.54
C GLN A 44 -6.16 -4.92 -22.95
N SER A 45 -7.26 -5.53 -22.49
CA SER A 45 -8.33 -4.81 -21.79
C SER A 45 -7.85 -4.14 -20.49
N ARG A 46 -7.05 -4.86 -19.68
CA ARG A 46 -6.44 -4.31 -18.46
C ARG A 46 -5.46 -3.17 -18.77
N ILE A 47 -4.64 -3.30 -19.82
CA ILE A 47 -3.71 -2.26 -20.26
C ILE A 47 -4.47 -0.99 -20.66
N VAL A 48 -5.52 -1.12 -21.48
CA VAL A 48 -6.37 0.01 -21.88
C VAL A 48 -6.99 0.68 -20.66
N TYR A 49 -7.57 -0.12 -19.76
CA TYR A 49 -8.17 0.39 -18.52
C TYR A 49 -7.16 1.19 -17.68
N TYR A 50 -5.95 0.66 -17.49
CA TYR A 50 -4.89 1.37 -16.76
C TYR A 50 -4.50 2.69 -17.43
N LEU A 51 -4.19 2.66 -18.74
CA LEU A 51 -3.76 3.84 -19.49
C LEU A 51 -4.83 4.95 -19.56
N MET A 52 -6.10 4.58 -19.44
CA MET A 52 -7.23 5.52 -19.43
C MET A 52 -7.48 6.18 -18.06
N ASN A 53 -6.87 5.66 -16.98
CA ASN A 53 -7.10 6.17 -15.62
C ASN A 53 -5.87 6.85 -14.99
N ILE A 54 -4.68 6.74 -15.60
CA ILE A 54 -3.48 7.47 -15.17
C ILE A 54 -3.48 8.91 -15.68
N HIS A 55 -2.79 9.79 -14.96
CA HIS A 55 -2.58 11.19 -15.37
C HIS A 55 -1.24 11.73 -14.86
N ILE A 56 -0.83 12.89 -15.38
CA ILE A 56 0.43 13.55 -15.01
C ILE A 56 0.26 14.78 -14.11
N THR A 57 -0.98 15.10 -13.71
CA THR A 57 -1.25 16.23 -12.80
C THR A 57 -0.38 16.14 -11.54
N PRO A 58 0.42 17.18 -11.23
CA PRO A 58 1.25 17.19 -10.03
C PRO A 58 0.39 17.06 -8.77
N ARG A 59 0.77 16.13 -7.89
CA ARG A 59 0.01 15.77 -6.69
C ARG A 59 0.88 15.11 -5.63
N SER A 60 0.33 14.93 -4.43
CA SER A 60 0.95 14.15 -3.37
C SER A 60 0.01 13.07 -2.85
N ILE A 61 0.57 11.88 -2.61
CA ILE A 61 -0.09 10.76 -1.97
C ILE A 61 0.50 10.63 -0.56
N TYR A 62 -0.33 10.71 0.46
CA TYR A 62 0.10 10.58 1.84
C TYR A 62 -0.31 9.20 2.34
N LEU A 63 0.65 8.41 2.79
CA LEU A 63 0.41 7.10 3.38
C LEU A 63 0.79 7.14 4.85
N CYS A 64 -0.11 6.71 5.72
CA CYS A 64 0.22 6.42 7.10
C CYS A 64 -0.58 5.22 7.59
N ARG A 65 -0.11 4.62 8.68
CA ARG A 65 -0.91 3.66 9.43
C ARG A 65 -1.93 4.41 10.28
N HIS A 66 -2.94 3.69 10.75
CA HIS A 66 -3.67 4.10 11.95
C HIS A 66 -2.71 4.45 13.10
N GLY A 67 -3.17 5.25 14.05
CA GLY A 67 -2.47 5.41 15.33
C GLY A 67 -2.26 4.07 16.04
N GLU A 68 -1.29 4.02 16.94
CA GLU A 68 -1.04 2.82 17.76
C GLU A 68 -2.33 2.27 18.37
N SER A 69 -2.53 0.95 18.27
CA SER A 69 -3.72 0.27 18.80
C SER A 69 -3.40 -0.54 20.05
N ASP A 70 -4.44 -0.93 20.79
CA ASP A 70 -4.27 -1.74 22.01
C ASP A 70 -3.60 -3.10 21.73
N LEU A 71 -3.85 -3.73 20.58
CA LEU A 71 -3.16 -4.96 20.18
C LEU A 71 -1.71 -4.70 19.77
N ASN A 72 -1.39 -3.52 19.22
CA ASN A 72 0.02 -3.19 18.94
C ASN A 72 0.85 -3.16 20.22
N ILE A 73 0.34 -2.52 21.28
CA ILE A 73 1.03 -2.46 22.58
C ILE A 73 1.37 -3.87 23.08
N LYS A 74 0.45 -4.82 22.89
CA LYS A 74 0.56 -6.22 23.31
C LYS A 74 1.33 -7.11 22.35
N GLY A 75 1.92 -6.57 21.28
CA GLY A 75 2.63 -7.39 20.27
C GLY A 75 1.73 -8.36 19.48
N ARG A 76 0.41 -8.15 19.47
CA ARG A 76 -0.57 -9.03 18.82
C ARG A 76 -0.86 -8.56 17.39
N ILE A 77 -0.94 -9.50 16.45
CA ILE A 77 -1.23 -9.22 15.03
C ILE A 77 -2.73 -9.29 14.73
N GLY A 78 -3.19 -8.61 13.68
CA GLY A 78 -4.59 -8.66 13.25
C GLY A 78 -5.57 -7.96 14.20
N GLY A 79 -6.77 -8.53 14.31
CA GLY A 79 -7.87 -8.08 15.15
C GLY A 79 -8.51 -6.75 14.71
N ASP A 80 -9.44 -6.28 15.53
CA ASP A 80 -10.14 -5.00 15.36
C ASP A 80 -10.15 -4.16 16.64
N SER A 81 -9.01 -4.10 17.33
CA SER A 81 -8.84 -3.22 18.49
C SER A 81 -8.87 -1.74 18.10
N GLY A 82 -9.31 -0.90 19.03
CA GLY A 82 -9.25 0.56 18.89
C GLY A 82 -7.85 1.14 19.13
N LEU A 83 -7.77 2.46 19.06
CA LEU A 83 -6.56 3.23 19.34
C LEU A 83 -6.20 3.23 20.83
N SER A 84 -4.91 3.08 21.11
CA SER A 84 -4.31 3.34 22.42
C SER A 84 -4.35 4.83 22.76
N ALA A 85 -3.89 5.19 23.96
CA ALA A 85 -3.71 6.59 24.35
C ALA A 85 -2.79 7.34 23.35
N ARG A 86 -1.62 6.76 23.03
CA ARG A 86 -0.68 7.33 22.06
C ARG A 86 -1.25 7.34 20.64
N GLY A 87 -2.04 6.33 20.27
CA GLY A 87 -2.74 6.33 18.98
C GLY A 87 -3.71 7.51 18.82
N LYS A 88 -4.42 7.88 19.88
CA LYS A 88 -5.30 9.07 19.89
C LYS A 88 -4.51 10.39 19.84
N GLU A 89 -3.34 10.44 20.48
CA GLU A 89 -2.42 11.59 20.37
C GLU A 89 -1.91 11.75 18.94
N PHE A 90 -1.46 10.66 18.31
CA PHE A 90 -1.06 10.66 16.90
C PHE A 90 -2.19 11.11 15.98
N ALA A 91 -3.42 10.64 16.20
CA ALA A 91 -4.56 11.01 15.36
C ALA A 91 -4.80 12.53 15.36
N LYS A 92 -4.65 13.19 16.53
CA LYS A 92 -4.71 14.65 16.65
C LYS A 92 -3.54 15.34 15.95
N ALA A 93 -2.31 14.83 16.14
CA ALA A 93 -1.12 15.35 15.49
C ALA A 93 -1.20 15.22 13.95
N LEU A 94 -1.78 14.14 13.45
CA LEU A 94 -2.05 13.92 12.03
C LEU A 94 -3.04 14.96 11.49
N GLY A 95 -4.13 15.23 12.21
CA GLY A 95 -5.07 16.30 11.83
C GLY A 95 -4.39 17.67 11.71
N GLN A 96 -3.57 18.03 12.71
CA GLN A 96 -2.79 19.28 12.70
C GLN A 96 -1.78 19.32 11.55
N PHE A 97 -1.07 18.21 11.30
CA PHE A 97 -0.14 18.09 10.19
C PHE A 97 -0.84 18.31 8.86
N ILE A 98 -1.93 17.58 8.60
CA ILE A 98 -2.69 17.69 7.34
C ILE A 98 -3.24 19.11 7.13
N GLN A 99 -3.77 19.74 8.18
CA GLN A 99 -4.22 21.12 8.12
C GLN A 99 -3.06 22.08 7.79
N SER A 100 -1.88 21.87 8.38
CA SER A 100 -0.70 22.71 8.12
C SER A 100 -0.17 22.60 6.68
N GLN A 101 -0.43 21.49 6.00
CA GLN A 101 -0.03 21.30 4.60
C GLN A 101 -0.90 22.10 3.61
N ASN A 102 -2.07 22.62 4.05
CA ASN A 102 -3.00 23.40 3.23
C ASN A 102 -3.29 22.75 1.85
N ILE A 103 -3.62 21.45 1.87
CA ILE A 103 -3.78 20.63 0.67
C ILE A 103 -5.17 20.88 0.08
N HIS A 104 -5.22 21.31 -1.17
CA HIS A 104 -6.47 21.48 -1.91
C HIS A 104 -7.09 20.13 -2.28
N ASP A 105 -8.41 20.02 -2.12
CA ASP A 105 -9.25 18.88 -2.50
C ASP A 105 -8.74 17.52 -2.02
N LEU A 106 -8.14 17.48 -0.82
CA LEU A 106 -7.64 16.26 -0.22
C LEU A 106 -8.76 15.23 -0.01
N LYS A 107 -8.60 14.06 -0.63
CA LYS A 107 -9.39 12.87 -0.31
C LYS A 107 -8.77 12.12 0.85
N VAL A 108 -9.60 11.56 1.74
CA VAL A 108 -9.13 10.73 2.85
C VAL A 108 -9.79 9.37 2.77
N TRP A 109 -8.99 8.31 2.78
CA TRP A 109 -9.46 6.94 2.76
C TRP A 109 -9.00 6.18 4.00
N THR A 110 -9.89 5.33 4.49
CA THR A 110 -9.63 4.40 5.59
C THR A 110 -9.98 2.99 5.18
N SER A 111 -9.51 2.02 5.97
CA SER A 111 -10.14 0.70 6.00
C SER A 111 -11.50 0.75 6.72
N GLN A 112 -12.16 -0.40 6.87
CA GLN A 112 -13.35 -0.55 7.71
C GLN A 112 -13.01 -0.95 9.16
N MET A 113 -11.73 -1.03 9.51
CA MET A 113 -11.29 -1.38 10.86
C MET A 113 -11.30 -0.16 11.78
N LYS A 114 -11.73 -0.35 13.03
CA LYS A 114 -11.96 0.75 14.00
C LYS A 114 -10.78 1.70 14.14
N ARG A 115 -9.56 1.16 14.18
CA ARG A 115 -8.34 1.94 14.37
C ARG A 115 -8.06 2.95 13.25
N THR A 116 -8.36 2.64 11.98
CA THR A 116 -8.19 3.60 10.88
C THR A 116 -9.29 4.65 10.90
N ILE A 117 -10.53 4.23 11.15
CA ILE A 117 -11.70 5.09 11.30
C ILE A 117 -11.51 6.10 12.43
N GLN A 118 -11.15 5.64 13.63
CA GLN A 118 -10.88 6.50 14.79
C GLN A 118 -9.72 7.48 14.54
N THR A 119 -8.74 7.08 13.72
CA THR A 119 -7.65 7.99 13.33
C THR A 119 -8.18 9.09 12.41
N ALA A 120 -9.00 8.73 11.40
CA ALA A 120 -9.60 9.69 10.46
C ALA A 120 -10.59 10.65 11.13
N GLU A 121 -11.37 10.19 12.11
CA GLU A 121 -12.29 11.04 12.89
C GLU A 121 -11.56 12.23 13.53
N ALA A 122 -10.32 12.05 13.98
CA ALA A 122 -9.51 13.13 14.56
C ALA A 122 -8.90 14.08 13.51
N VAL A 123 -8.80 13.66 12.24
CA VAL A 123 -8.35 14.54 11.14
C VAL A 123 -9.42 15.60 10.82
N GLY A 124 -10.70 15.30 11.06
CA GLY A 124 -11.77 16.28 10.99
C GLY A 124 -12.23 16.65 9.58
N VAL A 125 -11.93 15.81 8.58
CA VAL A 125 -12.41 15.95 7.20
C VAL A 125 -13.23 14.73 6.78
N PRO A 126 -14.17 14.85 5.81
CA PRO A 126 -14.89 13.70 5.28
C PRO A 126 -13.92 12.63 4.75
N TYR A 127 -14.21 11.37 5.05
CA TYR A 127 -13.40 10.23 4.62
C TYR A 127 -14.28 9.11 4.06
N GLU A 128 -13.68 8.27 3.23
CA GLU A 128 -14.33 7.11 2.61
C GLU A 128 -13.73 5.82 3.16
N GLN A 129 -14.59 4.85 3.51
CA GLN A 129 -14.16 3.57 4.06
C GLN A 129 -14.13 2.50 2.97
N TRP A 130 -12.97 1.86 2.79
CA TRP A 130 -12.75 0.84 1.78
C TRP A 130 -12.45 -0.49 2.45
N LYS A 131 -13.33 -1.48 2.29
CA LYS A 131 -13.07 -2.84 2.82
C LYS A 131 -11.78 -3.44 2.27
N ALA A 132 -11.44 -3.13 1.01
CA ALA A 132 -10.21 -3.57 0.38
C ALA A 132 -8.93 -3.03 1.07
N LEU A 133 -9.04 -1.99 1.90
CA LEU A 133 -7.94 -1.46 2.71
C LEU A 133 -7.82 -2.14 4.09
N ASN A 134 -8.66 -3.11 4.45
CA ASN A 134 -8.50 -3.87 5.70
C ASN A 134 -7.13 -4.54 5.75
N GLU A 135 -6.57 -4.68 6.96
CA GLU A 135 -5.28 -5.36 7.17
C GLU A 135 -5.30 -6.77 6.59
N ILE A 136 -4.11 -7.30 6.29
CA ILE A 136 -3.95 -8.71 5.89
C ILE A 136 -4.57 -9.63 6.94
N ASP A 137 -5.37 -10.60 6.49
CA ASP A 137 -5.98 -11.60 7.36
C ASP A 137 -4.93 -12.64 7.79
N ALA A 138 -4.67 -12.75 9.09
CA ALA A 138 -3.76 -13.76 9.64
C ALA A 138 -4.43 -15.12 9.88
N GLY A 139 -5.72 -15.27 9.57
CA GLY A 139 -6.48 -16.52 9.67
C GLY A 139 -6.50 -17.07 11.10
N VAL A 140 -6.04 -18.30 11.27
CA VAL A 140 -5.94 -18.94 12.60
C VAL A 140 -4.95 -18.25 13.55
N CYS A 141 -4.12 -17.33 13.04
CA CYS A 141 -3.14 -16.57 13.80
C CYS A 141 -3.62 -15.15 14.16
N GLU A 142 -4.88 -14.80 13.88
CA GLU A 142 -5.49 -13.53 14.31
C GLU A 142 -5.40 -13.35 15.83
N GLU A 143 -5.08 -12.12 16.25
CA GLU A 143 -4.93 -11.68 17.64
C GLU A 143 -3.84 -12.40 18.45
N LEU A 144 -2.96 -13.18 17.82
CA LEU A 144 -1.84 -13.85 18.47
C LEU A 144 -0.55 -13.00 18.50
N MET A 145 0.28 -13.23 19.51
CA MET A 145 1.67 -12.78 19.56
C MET A 145 2.56 -13.73 18.74
N TYR A 146 3.75 -13.29 18.31
CA TYR A 146 4.66 -14.17 17.55
C TYR A 146 5.11 -15.39 18.35
N GLU A 147 5.24 -15.25 19.67
CA GLU A 147 5.52 -16.31 20.64
C GLU A 147 4.42 -17.38 20.62
N GLU A 148 3.15 -16.94 20.63
CA GLU A 148 2.00 -17.83 20.58
C GLU A 148 1.89 -18.52 19.21
N ILE A 149 2.26 -17.84 18.13
CA ILE A 149 2.32 -18.42 16.78
C ILE A 149 3.43 -19.48 16.71
N GLN A 150 4.65 -19.18 17.18
CA GLN A 150 5.75 -20.15 17.22
C GLN A 150 5.39 -21.37 18.08
N GLN A 151 4.65 -21.17 19.18
CA GLN A 151 4.23 -22.27 20.04
C GLN A 151 3.15 -23.16 19.39
N LYS A 152 2.13 -22.55 18.76
CA LYS A 152 0.95 -23.27 18.23
C LYS A 152 1.14 -23.77 16.80
N TYR A 153 1.86 -23.02 15.98
CA TYR A 153 2.01 -23.20 14.53
C TYR A 153 3.48 -23.03 14.08
N PRO A 154 4.44 -23.79 14.67
CA PRO A 154 5.86 -23.64 14.38
C PRO A 154 6.22 -23.88 12.90
N LEU A 155 5.56 -24.86 12.28
CA LEU A 155 5.77 -25.21 10.88
C LEU A 155 5.34 -24.06 9.96
N GLU A 156 4.13 -23.55 10.18
CA GLU A 156 3.57 -22.45 9.39
C GLU A 156 4.40 -21.18 9.56
N PHE A 157 4.90 -20.92 10.78
CA PHE A 157 5.72 -19.74 11.05
C PHE A 157 7.07 -19.79 10.31
N ALA A 158 7.72 -20.96 10.29
CA ALA A 158 8.96 -21.16 9.53
C ALA A 158 8.74 -21.06 8.02
N LEU A 159 7.72 -21.73 7.49
CA LEU A 159 7.39 -21.67 6.04
C LEU A 159 7.04 -20.24 5.60
N ARG A 160 6.37 -19.46 6.46
CA ARG A 160 6.09 -18.06 6.19
C ARG A 160 7.34 -17.17 6.23
N ASP A 161 8.35 -17.50 7.03
CA ASP A 161 9.63 -16.80 6.99
C ASP A 161 10.48 -17.21 5.77
N GLN A 162 10.23 -18.38 5.17
CA GLN A 162 10.88 -18.82 3.92
C GLN A 162 10.35 -18.07 2.69
N ASP A 163 9.03 -17.97 2.53
CA ASP A 163 8.39 -17.17 1.48
C ASP A 163 7.22 -16.36 2.05
N LYS A 164 7.54 -15.20 2.63
CA LYS A 164 6.56 -14.30 3.24
C LYS A 164 5.62 -13.67 2.21
N TYR A 165 6.00 -13.65 0.93
CA TYR A 165 5.17 -13.08 -0.12
C TYR A 165 4.00 -14.02 -0.46
N ARG A 166 4.29 -15.30 -0.67
CA ARG A 166 3.30 -16.29 -1.14
C ARG A 166 2.63 -17.10 -0.05
N TYR A 167 3.32 -17.32 1.07
CA TYR A 167 2.79 -18.21 2.10
C TYR A 167 1.62 -17.58 2.87
N ARG A 168 0.57 -18.38 3.10
CA ARG A 168 -0.63 -18.03 3.88
C ARG A 168 -0.58 -18.75 5.21
N TYR A 169 -0.87 -18.05 6.30
CA TYR A 169 -1.30 -18.78 7.50
C TYR A 169 -2.62 -19.54 7.19
N PRO A 170 -2.91 -20.65 7.88
CA PRO A 170 -4.15 -21.38 7.65
C PRO A 170 -5.37 -20.45 7.77
N LYS A 171 -6.24 -20.48 6.75
CA LYS A 171 -7.42 -19.61 6.63
C LYS A 171 -7.13 -18.08 6.55
N GLY A 172 -5.88 -17.68 6.33
CA GLY A 172 -5.49 -16.28 6.14
C GLY A 172 -5.10 -15.96 4.70
N GLU A 173 -4.58 -14.74 4.53
CA GLU A 173 -4.07 -14.20 3.27
C GLU A 173 -2.53 -14.23 3.21
N SER A 174 -1.99 -14.28 2.00
CA SER A 174 -0.59 -13.98 1.70
C SER A 174 -0.45 -12.52 1.28
N TYR A 175 0.79 -12.02 1.17
CA TYR A 175 0.99 -10.69 0.57
C TYR A 175 0.61 -10.69 -0.91
N GLU A 176 0.74 -11.83 -1.61
CA GLU A 176 0.26 -11.99 -2.99
C GLU A 176 -1.26 -11.82 -3.11
N ASP A 177 -2.05 -12.40 -2.19
CA ASP A 177 -3.51 -12.17 -2.14
C ASP A 177 -3.82 -10.69 -1.87
N LEU A 178 -3.09 -10.10 -0.93
CA LEU A 178 -3.29 -8.70 -0.56
C LEU A 178 -3.00 -7.77 -1.75
N VAL A 179 -1.95 -8.05 -2.54
CA VAL A 179 -1.65 -7.30 -3.76
C VAL A 179 -2.81 -7.39 -4.76
N GLN A 180 -3.36 -8.57 -4.98
CA GLN A 180 -4.54 -8.75 -5.85
C GLN A 180 -5.76 -8.00 -5.31
N ARG A 181 -6.01 -8.07 -4.00
CA ARG A 181 -7.12 -7.36 -3.32
C ARG A 181 -6.99 -5.84 -3.41
N LEU A 182 -5.75 -5.32 -3.42
CA LEU A 182 -5.48 -3.88 -3.50
C LEU A 182 -5.48 -3.33 -4.93
N GLU A 183 -5.62 -4.17 -5.96
CA GLU A 183 -5.65 -3.71 -7.35
C GLU A 183 -6.68 -2.57 -7.59
N PRO A 184 -7.95 -2.66 -7.12
CA PRO A 184 -8.91 -1.56 -7.28
C PRO A 184 -8.49 -0.28 -6.54
N VAL A 185 -7.81 -0.40 -5.40
CA VAL A 185 -7.30 0.74 -4.64
C VAL A 185 -6.18 1.44 -5.40
N ILE A 186 -5.25 0.67 -5.99
CA ILE A 186 -4.16 1.21 -6.80
C ILE A 186 -4.71 1.98 -8.01
N MET A 187 -5.70 1.41 -8.71
CA MET A 187 -6.33 2.08 -9.85
C MET A 187 -6.99 3.39 -9.44
N GLU A 188 -7.69 3.41 -8.31
CA GLU A 188 -8.28 4.64 -7.81
C GLU A 188 -7.21 5.65 -7.36
N LEU A 189 -6.12 5.19 -6.72
CA LEU A 189 -4.99 6.07 -6.40
C LEU A 189 -4.37 6.69 -7.65
N GLU A 190 -4.29 5.97 -8.77
CA GLU A 190 -3.80 6.52 -10.04
C GLU A 190 -4.71 7.61 -10.61
N ARG A 191 -6.01 7.52 -10.34
CA ARG A 191 -7.05 8.45 -10.83
C ARG A 191 -7.20 9.72 -9.98
N GLN A 192 -6.87 9.63 -8.69
CA GLN A 192 -7.02 10.74 -7.75
C GLN A 192 -5.89 11.76 -7.84
N GLU A 193 -6.14 12.99 -7.39
CA GLU A 193 -5.07 13.96 -7.15
C GLU A 193 -4.49 13.78 -5.74
N ASN A 194 -4.74 14.72 -4.83
CA ASN A 194 -4.23 14.65 -3.47
C ASN A 194 -5.06 13.67 -2.63
N VAL A 195 -4.40 12.67 -2.04
CA VAL A 195 -5.06 11.64 -1.25
C VAL A 195 -4.24 11.26 -0.02
N LEU A 196 -4.91 11.11 1.12
CA LEU A 196 -4.39 10.54 2.35
C LEU A 196 -5.02 9.16 2.55
N VAL A 197 -4.19 8.13 2.68
CA VAL A 197 -4.62 6.77 3.00
C VAL A 197 -4.16 6.40 4.40
N ILE A 198 -5.12 6.24 5.31
CA ILE A 198 -4.91 5.78 6.68
C ILE A 198 -5.20 4.28 6.71
N CYS A 199 -4.15 3.47 6.74
CA CYS A 199 -4.24 2.02 6.56
C CYS A 199 -3.43 1.25 7.62
N HIS A 200 -2.80 0.15 7.23
CA HIS A 200 -2.18 -0.81 8.13
C HIS A 200 -0.77 -1.22 7.64
N GLN A 201 -0.07 -2.06 8.40
CA GLN A 201 1.33 -2.35 8.10
C GLN A 201 1.46 -3.13 6.78
N ALA A 202 0.71 -4.22 6.58
CA ALA A 202 0.87 -5.01 5.36
C ALA A 202 0.30 -4.26 4.14
N VAL A 203 -0.84 -3.60 4.30
CA VAL A 203 -1.46 -2.76 3.26
C VAL A 203 -0.52 -1.65 2.79
N MET A 204 0.06 -0.89 3.72
CA MET A 204 0.98 0.21 3.41
C MET A 204 2.24 -0.27 2.69
N ARG A 205 2.74 -1.47 3.03
CA ARG A 205 3.87 -2.09 2.31
C ARG A 205 3.52 -2.36 0.85
N CYS A 206 2.35 -2.91 0.56
CA CYS A 206 1.91 -3.15 -0.81
C CYS A 206 1.80 -1.84 -1.61
N LEU A 207 1.18 -0.81 -1.01
CA LEU A 207 1.05 0.50 -1.66
C LEU A 207 2.42 1.15 -1.92
N LEU A 208 3.33 1.10 -0.95
CA LEU A 208 4.69 1.61 -1.13
C LEU A 208 5.47 0.84 -2.18
N ALA A 209 5.35 -0.49 -2.19
CA ALA A 209 6.03 -1.30 -3.18
C ALA A 209 5.61 -0.98 -4.60
N TYR A 210 4.31 -0.68 -4.81
CA TYR A 210 3.81 -0.22 -6.09
C TYR A 210 4.44 1.12 -6.52
N PHE A 211 4.37 2.16 -5.68
CA PHE A 211 4.89 3.49 -6.06
C PHE A 211 6.41 3.60 -6.10
N LEU A 212 7.13 2.75 -5.37
CA LEU A 212 8.58 2.74 -5.27
C LEU A 212 9.24 1.61 -6.08
N ASP A 213 8.46 0.92 -6.92
CA ASP A 213 8.91 -0.17 -7.80
C ASP A 213 9.74 -1.23 -7.04
N LYS A 214 9.18 -1.74 -5.94
CA LYS A 214 9.82 -2.75 -5.09
C LYS A 214 9.42 -4.16 -5.50
N THR A 215 10.38 -5.06 -5.43
CA THR A 215 10.17 -6.46 -5.80
C THR A 215 9.25 -7.18 -4.82
N ALA A 216 8.65 -8.29 -5.26
CA ALA A 216 7.83 -9.15 -4.41
C ALA A 216 8.59 -9.69 -3.18
N GLU A 217 9.91 -9.83 -3.28
CA GLU A 217 10.76 -10.28 -2.17
C GLU A 217 10.97 -9.17 -1.12
N GLU A 218 11.15 -7.91 -1.54
CA GLU A 218 11.34 -6.76 -0.65
C GLU A 218 10.03 -6.31 0.01
N LEU A 219 8.90 -6.38 -0.71
CA LEU A 219 7.60 -5.83 -0.31
C LEU A 219 7.18 -6.25 1.12
N PRO A 220 7.20 -7.54 1.52
CA PRO A 220 6.79 -7.95 2.87
C PRO A 220 7.67 -7.44 4.02
N TYR A 221 8.78 -6.79 3.69
CA TYR A 221 9.79 -6.29 4.62
C TYR A 221 10.02 -4.78 4.52
N LEU A 222 9.23 -4.03 3.75
CA LEU A 222 9.30 -2.57 3.78
C LEU A 222 8.97 -2.04 5.19
N LYS A 223 9.66 -0.98 5.61
CA LYS A 223 9.48 -0.36 6.92
C LYS A 223 8.35 0.67 6.86
N CYS A 224 7.28 0.40 7.61
CA CYS A 224 6.12 1.27 7.74
C CYS A 224 5.89 1.55 9.23
N PRO A 225 6.72 2.40 9.86
CA PRO A 225 6.62 2.68 11.29
C PRO A 225 5.25 3.28 11.65
N LEU A 226 4.81 3.03 12.88
CA LEU A 226 3.68 3.78 13.44
C LEU A 226 4.05 5.26 13.56
N HIS A 227 3.03 6.11 13.53
CA HIS A 227 3.13 7.55 13.79
C HIS A 227 4.03 8.35 12.83
N ALA A 228 4.34 7.78 11.67
CA ALA A 228 4.99 8.47 10.57
C ALA A 228 4.05 8.57 9.36
N VAL A 229 4.15 9.70 8.66
CA VAL A 229 3.48 9.92 7.38
C VAL A 229 4.54 9.85 6.28
N LEU A 230 4.31 9.00 5.28
CA LEU A 230 5.11 8.98 4.07
C LEU A 230 4.39 9.80 3.00
N LYS A 231 5.00 10.91 2.60
CA LYS A 231 4.55 11.73 1.49
C LYS A 231 5.24 11.25 0.22
N LEU A 232 4.45 10.74 -0.70
CA LEU A 232 4.86 10.31 -2.02
C LEU A 232 4.55 11.41 -3.03
N THR A 233 5.55 11.79 -3.82
CA THR A 233 5.40 12.76 -4.92
C THR A 233 5.81 12.07 -6.22
N PRO A 234 4.85 11.59 -7.03
CA PRO A 234 5.14 11.04 -8.35
C PRO A 234 5.89 12.04 -9.22
N VAL A 235 6.95 11.59 -9.89
CA VAL A 235 7.76 12.36 -10.83
C VAL A 235 7.98 11.55 -12.10
N ALA A 236 8.57 12.17 -13.13
CA ALA A 236 8.94 11.42 -14.32
C ALA A 236 9.89 10.27 -13.95
N TYR A 237 9.49 9.04 -14.31
CA TYR A 237 10.26 7.80 -14.09
C TYR A 237 10.55 7.46 -12.62
N GLY A 238 9.68 7.87 -11.68
CA GLY A 238 9.80 7.43 -10.30
C GLY A 238 8.88 8.16 -9.33
N CYS A 239 9.13 7.96 -8.04
CA CYS A 239 8.38 8.62 -6.97
C CYS A 239 9.34 9.07 -5.86
N LYS A 240 9.26 10.35 -5.47
CA LYS A 240 10.00 10.85 -4.31
C LYS A 240 9.23 10.49 -3.04
N VAL A 241 9.94 10.05 -2.02
CA VAL A 241 9.36 9.75 -0.71
C VAL A 241 9.99 10.64 0.36
N GLU A 242 9.15 11.30 1.15
CA GLU A 242 9.54 12.07 2.33
C GLU A 242 8.87 11.43 3.56
N SER A 243 9.66 11.12 4.58
CA SER A 243 9.15 10.57 5.84
C SER A 243 9.03 11.66 6.89
N VAL A 244 7.83 11.84 7.44
CA VAL A 244 7.53 12.83 8.47
C VAL A 244 7.06 12.11 9.73
N CYS A 245 7.88 12.13 10.79
CA CYS A 245 7.49 11.63 12.11
C CYS A 245 6.70 12.71 12.85
N LEU A 246 5.53 12.36 13.41
CA LEU A 246 4.65 13.32 14.07
C LEU A 246 4.91 13.47 15.59
N ASN A 247 6.12 13.13 16.05
CA ASN A 247 6.59 13.30 17.43
C ASN A 247 5.68 12.69 18.50
N VAL A 248 5.05 11.55 18.20
CA VAL A 248 4.31 10.73 19.18
C VAL A 248 4.94 9.34 19.20
N ASP A 249 5.40 8.90 20.36
CA ASP A 249 6.04 7.58 20.50
C ASP A 249 5.07 6.45 20.14
N ALA A 250 5.62 5.33 19.69
CA ALA A 250 4.88 4.10 19.42
C ALA A 250 5.77 2.88 19.62
N VAL A 251 5.16 1.72 19.85
CA VAL A 251 5.86 0.44 19.79
C VAL A 251 6.39 0.16 18.37
N ASN A 252 7.48 -0.60 18.29
CA ASN A 252 7.94 -1.14 17.03
C ASN A 252 7.15 -2.41 16.69
N THR A 253 6.58 -2.49 15.50
CA THR A 253 5.88 -3.71 15.02
C THR A 253 6.59 -4.35 13.83
N HIS A 254 7.79 -3.89 13.51
CA HIS A 254 8.61 -4.42 12.44
C HIS A 254 9.41 -5.63 12.95
N ARG A 255 9.09 -6.80 12.40
CA ARG A 255 9.89 -8.02 12.57
C ARG A 255 10.69 -8.29 11.29
N ASP A 256 12.02 -8.23 11.41
CA ASP A 256 12.96 -8.61 10.36
C ASP A 256 12.88 -10.12 10.08
N ARG A 257 13.32 -10.53 8.89
CA ARG A 257 13.47 -11.96 8.58
C ARG A 257 14.56 -12.55 9.48
N PRO A 258 14.28 -13.60 10.28
CA PRO A 258 15.32 -14.25 11.07
C PRO A 258 16.32 -14.93 10.15
N SER A 259 17.56 -15.09 10.63
CA SER A 259 18.62 -15.77 9.90
C SER A 259 18.32 -17.25 9.66
N ASN A 260 17.75 -17.92 10.66
CA ASN A 260 17.28 -19.31 10.54
C ASN A 260 15.78 -19.35 10.25
N VAL A 261 15.42 -19.88 9.08
CA VAL A 261 14.04 -20.08 8.62
C VAL A 261 13.71 -21.55 8.40
N ASP A 262 14.57 -22.47 8.83
CA ASP A 262 14.32 -23.91 8.70
C ASP A 262 13.10 -24.34 9.52
N VAL A 263 12.38 -25.35 9.04
CA VAL A 263 11.17 -25.89 9.70
C VAL A 263 11.47 -26.54 11.06
N SER A 264 12.72 -26.96 11.27
CA SER A 264 13.22 -27.60 12.49
C SER A 264 13.98 -26.65 13.43
N ARG A 265 14.01 -25.35 13.13
CA ARG A 265 14.68 -24.31 13.93
C ARG A 265 14.17 -24.27 15.37
N LEU A 266 15.02 -23.83 16.29
CA LEU A 266 14.65 -23.66 17.68
C LEU A 266 13.75 -22.42 17.86
N PRO A 267 12.84 -22.41 18.85
CA PRO A 267 11.97 -21.26 19.12
C PRO A 267 12.74 -19.96 19.34
N GLU A 268 13.87 -20.00 20.05
CA GLU A 268 14.72 -18.82 20.27
C GLU A 268 15.26 -18.21 18.96
N GLU A 269 15.60 -19.04 17.97
CA GLU A 269 16.08 -18.59 16.67
C GLU A 269 14.95 -17.98 15.84
N ALA A 270 13.75 -18.56 15.94
CA ALA A 270 12.55 -18.07 15.27
C ALA A 270 12.10 -16.71 15.82
N LEU A 271 12.27 -16.48 17.12
CA LEU A 271 11.76 -15.30 17.82
C LEU A 271 12.80 -14.19 17.98
N LEU A 272 14.06 -14.42 17.59
CA LEU A 272 15.17 -13.48 17.75
C LEU A 272 14.92 -12.07 17.18
N THR A 273 14.13 -11.97 16.10
CA THR A 273 13.82 -10.70 15.43
C THR A 273 12.47 -10.09 15.84
N VAL A 274 11.77 -10.70 16.81
CA VAL A 274 10.51 -10.16 17.34
C VAL A 274 10.81 -8.87 18.12
N PRO A 275 10.12 -7.75 17.82
CA PRO A 275 10.31 -6.53 18.57
C PRO A 275 9.71 -6.61 19.98
N ASP A 276 10.28 -5.84 20.90
CA ASP A 276 9.78 -5.70 22.26
C ASP A 276 8.32 -5.21 22.27
N HIS A 277 7.53 -5.80 23.16
CA HIS A 277 6.13 -5.45 23.41
C HIS A 277 5.80 -5.59 24.90
N HIS A 278 4.67 -5.01 25.32
CA HIS A 278 4.24 -4.93 26.72
C HIS A 278 3.23 -6.03 27.10
#